data_AF-A0A5D0CU58-F1
#
_entry.id   AF-A0A5D0CU58-F1
#
_cell.length_a   1.000
_cell.length_b   1.000
_cell.length_c   1.000
_cell.angle_alpha   90.00
_cell.angle_beta   90.00
_cell.angle_gamma   90.00
#
_symmetry.space_group_name_H-M   'P 1'
#
loop_
_entity.id
_entity.type
_entity.pdbx_description
1 polymer ?
#
loop_
_entity_poly.entity_id
_entity_poly.type
_entity_poly.pdbx_seq_one_letter_code
_entity_poly.pdbx_strand_id
1 'polypeptide(L)'
;MLFENSSFAFPEGESNEEAQKRATKVILNILNKYEGKNIVIGTHGDIMTLMMNHFDPQYDYQFWRTTTMPDIYKAVFQGQKLVSTTRLWEKMLR
;
A
#
# COMPACT_ATOMS: atom_id res chain seq x y z
N MET A 1 13.76 -0.54 -14.10
CA MET A 1 12.87 0.41 -13.39
C MET A 1 12.72 0.00 -11.93
N LEU A 2 12.33 0.90 -11.01
CA LEU A 2 12.28 0.64 -9.55
C LEU A 2 11.47 -0.63 -9.17
N PHE A 3 10.45 -0.98 -9.96
CA PHE A 3 9.64 -2.19 -9.75
C PHE A 3 10.23 -3.49 -10.30
N GLU A 4 11.24 -3.43 -11.19
CA GLU A 4 11.88 -4.62 -11.76
C GLU A 4 12.99 -5.18 -10.87
N ASN A 5 13.60 -4.30 -10.07
CA ASN A 5 14.60 -4.67 -9.06
C ASN A 5 14.28 -3.90 -7.78
N SER A 6 13.71 -4.60 -6.79
CA SER A 6 13.25 -3.99 -5.54
C SER A 6 14.35 -3.29 -4.75
N SER A 7 15.60 -3.73 -4.88
CA SER A 7 16.76 -3.19 -4.16
C SER A 7 17.50 -2.11 -4.97
N PHE A 8 17.07 -1.81 -6.20
CA PHE A 8 17.63 -0.71 -6.97
C PHE A 8 17.16 0.63 -6.40
N ALA A 9 18.11 1.57 -6.24
CA ALA A 9 17.84 2.97 -5.94
C ALA A 9 18.68 3.85 -6.89
N PHE A 10 18.14 5.01 -7.25
CA PHE A 10 18.95 6.07 -7.84
C PHE A 10 19.92 6.64 -6.80
N PRO A 11 21.01 7.32 -7.21
CA PRO A 11 21.86 8.05 -6.27
C PRO A 11 21.01 8.95 -5.37
N GLU A 12 21.19 8.81 -4.05
CA GLU A 12 20.43 9.53 -3.00
C GLU A 12 18.91 9.23 -2.95
N GLY A 13 18.45 8.26 -3.74
CA GLY A 13 17.07 7.79 -3.74
C GLY A 13 16.82 6.68 -2.72
N GLU A 14 15.55 6.33 -2.56
CA GLU A 14 15.09 5.19 -1.78
C GLU A 14 14.70 4.04 -2.73
N SER A 15 15.08 2.82 -2.41
CA SER A 15 14.64 1.63 -3.14
C SER A 15 13.21 1.23 -2.75
N ASN A 16 12.55 0.44 -3.59
CA ASN A 16 11.21 -0.09 -3.26
C ASN A 16 11.25 -0.97 -2.00
N GLU A 17 12.34 -1.71 -1.78
CA GLU A 17 12.52 -2.52 -0.58
C GLU A 17 12.61 -1.67 0.70
N GLU A 18 13.38 -0.57 0.68
CA GLU A 18 13.48 0.36 1.81
C GLU A 18 12.15 1.07 2.07
N ALA A 19 11.51 1.57 1.01
CA ALA A 19 10.21 2.22 1.08
C ALA A 19 9.13 1.26 1.65
N GLN A 20 9.11 0.01 1.19
CA GLN A 20 8.19 -1.00 1.70
C GLN A 20 8.45 -1.31 3.17
N LYS A 21 9.71 -1.53 3.58
CA LYS A 21 10.07 -1.75 5.00
C LYS A 21 9.60 -0.60 5.89
N ARG A 22 9.84 0.64 5.46
CA ARG A 22 9.37 1.86 6.17
C ARG A 22 7.84 1.88 6.27
N ALA A 23 7.16 1.61 5.16
CA ALA A 23 5.70 1.63 5.10
C ALA A 23 5.05 0.51 5.93
N THR A 24 5.59 -0.71 5.89
CA THR A 24 5.20 -1.85 6.73
C THR A 24 5.32 -1.53 8.21
N LYS A 25 6.44 -0.94 8.64
CA LYS A 25 6.63 -0.55 10.04
C LYS A 25 5.53 0.42 10.50
N VAL A 26 5.16 1.38 9.65
CA VAL A 26 4.11 2.35 9.96
C VAL A 26 2.75 1.66 10.08
N ILE A 27 2.35 0.83 9.10
CA ILE A 27 1.01 0.21 9.12
C ILE A 27 0.86 -0.80 10.27
N LEU A 28 1.88 -1.60 10.58
CA LEU A 28 1.83 -2.53 11.72
C LEU A 28 1.70 -1.78 13.05
N ASN A 29 2.40 -0.65 13.21
CA ASN A 29 2.24 0.21 14.39
C ASN A 29 0.84 0.82 14.49
N ILE A 30 0.26 1.25 13.37
CA ILE A 30 -1.11 1.78 13.33
C ILE A 30 -2.11 0.70 13.73
N LEU A 31 -2.00 -0.51 13.16
CA LEU A 31 -2.88 -1.64 13.47
C LEU A 31 -2.83 -2.01 14.96
N ASN A 32 -1.64 -2.03 15.56
CA ASN A 32 -1.48 -2.32 16.99
C ASN A 32 -2.01 -1.19 17.88
N LYS A 33 -1.68 0.07 17.56
CA LYS A 33 -2.03 1.23 18.41
C LYS A 33 -3.52 1.51 18.45
N TYR A 34 -4.22 1.22 17.35
CA TYR A 34 -5.62 1.59 17.15
C TYR A 34 -6.50 0.35 16.89
N GLU A 35 -6.18 -0.75 17.56
CA GLU A 35 -6.94 -2.00 17.45
C GLU A 35 -8.45 -1.76 17.68
N GLY A 36 -9.27 -2.36 16.81
CA GLY A 36 -10.74 -2.22 16.84
C GLY A 36 -11.28 -0.86 16.37
N LYS A 37 -10.44 0.04 15.84
CA LYS A 37 -10.87 1.34 15.28
C LYS A 37 -10.82 1.35 13.75
N ASN A 38 -11.62 2.23 13.16
CA ASN A 38 -11.53 2.57 11.74
C ASN A 38 -10.60 3.78 11.56
N ILE A 39 -9.69 3.70 10.60
CA ILE A 39 -8.65 4.71 10.35
C ILE A 39 -8.61 5.02 8.87
N VAL A 40 -8.39 6.28 8.52
CA VAL A 40 -8.17 6.74 7.15
C VAL A 40 -6.71 7.16 7.01
N ILE A 41 -6.04 6.69 5.96
CA ILE A 41 -4.64 7.01 5.65
C ILE A 41 -4.61 7.66 4.27
N GLY A 42 -4.05 8.88 4.18
CA GLY A 42 -3.71 9.53 2.92
C GLY A 42 -2.25 9.26 2.56
N THR A 43 -1.98 8.82 1.32
CA THR A 43 -0.62 8.52 0.84
C THR A 43 -0.55 8.60 -0.69
N HIS A 44 0.61 8.29 -1.27
CA HIS A 44 0.84 8.21 -2.72
C HIS A 44 0.65 6.78 -3.24
N GLY A 45 0.37 6.63 -4.55
CA GLY A 45 0.08 5.35 -5.19
C GLY A 45 1.19 4.31 -5.04
N ASP A 46 2.46 4.72 -5.14
CA ASP A 46 3.63 3.84 -4.99
C ASP A 46 3.68 3.24 -3.58
N ILE A 47 3.61 4.10 -2.56
CA ILE A 47 3.63 3.69 -1.15
C ILE A 47 2.39 2.85 -0.81
N MET A 48 1.21 3.21 -1.30
CA MET A 48 0.00 2.41 -1.14
C MET A 48 0.20 1.00 -1.71
N THR A 49 0.73 0.90 -2.93
CA THR A 49 1.01 -0.38 -3.58
C THR A 49 1.99 -1.20 -2.76
N LEU A 50 3.11 -0.61 -2.33
CA LEU A 50 4.12 -1.31 -1.52
C LEU A 50 3.56 -1.77 -0.15
N MET A 51 2.72 -0.95 0.50
CA MET A 51 2.04 -1.34 1.74
C MET A 51 1.13 -2.53 1.54
N MET A 52 0.32 -2.53 0.48
CA MET A 52 -0.63 -3.60 0.19
C MET A 52 0.11 -4.87 -0.24
N ASN A 53 1.18 -4.73 -1.03
CA ASN A 53 2.05 -5.81 -1.49
C ASN A 53 2.64 -6.63 -0.33
N HIS A 54 2.99 -5.96 0.78
CA HIS A 54 3.52 -6.62 1.97
C HIS A 54 2.56 -7.69 2.52
N PHE A 55 1.26 -7.44 2.45
CA PHE A 55 0.23 -8.37 2.95
C PHE A 55 -0.28 -9.33 1.88
N ASP A 56 -0.23 -8.92 0.61
CA ASP A 56 -0.74 -9.69 -0.52
C ASP A 56 0.07 -9.36 -1.80
N PRO A 57 0.89 -10.30 -2.29
CA PRO A 57 1.77 -10.07 -3.43
C PRO A 57 1.07 -9.68 -4.74
N GLN A 58 -0.25 -9.86 -4.85
CA GLN A 58 -1.01 -9.46 -6.05
C GLN A 58 -0.98 -7.95 -6.30
N TYR A 59 -0.70 -7.15 -5.26
CA TYR A 59 -0.54 -5.70 -5.39
C TYR A 59 0.86 -5.39 -5.88
N ASP A 60 1.09 -5.55 -7.18
CA ASP A 60 2.39 -5.36 -7.82
C ASP A 60 2.41 -4.12 -8.73
N TYR A 61 3.39 -4.07 -9.62
CA TYR A 61 3.49 -3.02 -10.63
C TYR A 61 2.26 -2.94 -11.55
N GLN A 62 1.66 -4.07 -11.93
CA GLN A 62 0.46 -4.06 -12.77
C GLN A 62 -0.72 -3.47 -12.01
N PHE A 63 -0.87 -3.83 -10.73
CA PHE A 63 -1.86 -3.16 -9.87
C PHE A 63 -1.64 -1.66 -9.83
N TRP A 64 -0.41 -1.20 -9.54
CA TRP A 64 -0.09 0.23 -9.48
C TRP A 64 -0.50 0.96 -10.75
N ARG A 65 -0.24 0.38 -11.93
CA ARG A 65 -0.64 0.95 -13.23
C ARG A 65 -2.15 1.08 -13.41
N THR A 66 -2.95 0.30 -12.70
CA THR A 66 -4.43 0.39 -12.76
C THR A 66 -5.03 1.41 -11.79
N THR A 67 -4.24 1.90 -10.83
CA THR A 67 -4.71 2.87 -9.84
C THR A 67 -5.10 4.21 -10.49
N THR A 68 -5.98 4.95 -9.84
CA THR A 68 -6.42 6.28 -10.26
C THR A 68 -6.01 7.38 -9.29
N MET A 69 -6.31 8.64 -9.62
CA MET A 69 -6.17 9.74 -8.67
C MET A 69 -7.47 10.57 -8.61
N PRO A 70 -8.21 10.53 -7.47
CA PRO A 70 -7.94 9.70 -6.30
C PRO A 70 -8.23 8.21 -6.56
N ASP A 71 -7.80 7.35 -5.64
CA ASP A 71 -8.22 5.94 -5.56
C ASP A 71 -8.33 5.57 -4.08
N ILE A 72 -9.32 4.75 -3.73
CA ILE A 72 -9.66 4.45 -2.33
C ILE A 72 -9.84 2.95 -2.19
N TYR A 73 -9.10 2.37 -1.25
CA TYR A 73 -9.17 0.97 -0.88
C TYR A 73 -9.47 0.83 0.60
N LYS A 74 -10.40 -0.06 0.92
CA LYS A 74 -10.69 -0.50 2.29
C LYS A 74 -10.01 -1.84 2.52
N ALA A 75 -9.09 -1.89 3.47
CA ALA A 75 -8.47 -3.11 3.95
C ALA A 75 -9.04 -3.48 5.34
N VAL A 76 -9.48 -4.72 5.52
CA VAL A 76 -9.99 -5.25 6.79
C VAL A 76 -8.95 -6.17 7.40
N PHE A 77 -8.61 -5.93 8.67
CA PHE A 77 -7.61 -6.69 9.40
C PHE A 77 -8.20 -7.40 10.63
N GLN A 78 -7.64 -8.56 10.96
CA GLN A 78 -7.79 -9.23 12.25
C GLN A 78 -6.41 -9.26 12.93
N GLY A 79 -6.22 -8.40 13.94
CA GLY A 79 -4.88 -8.06 14.42
C GLY A 79 -4.04 -7.47 13.28
N GLN A 80 -2.91 -8.11 12.97
CA GLN A 80 -2.03 -7.72 11.85
C GLN A 80 -2.28 -8.52 10.56
N LYS A 81 -3.22 -9.47 10.56
CA LYS A 81 -3.53 -10.28 9.38
C LYS A 81 -4.55 -9.56 8.49
N LEU A 82 -4.20 -9.35 7.23
CA LEU A 82 -5.13 -8.87 6.22
C LEU A 82 -6.19 -9.95 5.92
N VAL A 83 -7.46 -9.59 6.00
CA VAL A 83 -8.60 -10.49 5.77
C VAL A 83 -9.24 -10.23 4.40
N SER A 84 -9.39 -8.97 4.03
CA SER A 84 -9.97 -8.60 2.74
C SER A 84 -9.56 -7.19 2.34
N THR A 85 -9.59 -6.94 1.04
CA THR A 85 -9.44 -5.61 0.47
C THR A 85 -10.57 -5.37 -0.53
N THR A 86 -11.14 -4.17 -0.51
CA THR A 86 -12.18 -3.75 -1.47
C THR A 86 -11.85 -2.37 -1.99
N ARG A 87 -11.82 -2.22 -3.32
CA ARG A 87 -11.73 -0.90 -3.95
C ARG A 87 -13.08 -0.20 -3.79
N LEU A 88 -13.07 0.97 -3.18
CA LEU A 88 -14.26 1.80 -2.95
C LEU A 88 -14.40 2.93 -3.97
N TRP A 89 -13.34 3.23 -4.72
CA TRP A 89 -13.39 4.28 -5.72
C TRP A 89 -14.01 3.78 -7.02
N GLU A 90 -15.23 4.22 -7.29
CA GLU A 90 -15.86 4.10 -8.59
C GLU A 90 -15.49 5.32 -9.43
N LYS A 91 -14.90 5.09 -10.61
CA LYS A 91 -14.78 6.17 -11.60
C LYS A 91 -16.20 6.59 -11.94
N MET A 92 -16.60 7.79 -11.52
CA MET A 92 -17.80 8.42 -12.05
C MET A 92 -17.62 8.46 -13.56
N LEU A 93 -18.45 7.72 -14.30
CA LEU A 93 -18.50 7.79 -15.76
C LEU A 93 -18.75 9.27 -16.10
N ARG A 94 -17.74 9.92 -16.66
CA ARG A 94 -17.95 11.17 -17.39
C ARG A 94 -18.38 10.83 -18.80
#